data_AF-A0A0G1R6W8-F1
#
_entry.id   AF-A0A0G1R6W8-F1
#
_cell.length_a   1.000
_cell.length_b   1.000
_cell.length_c   1.000
_cell.angle_alpha   90.00
_cell.angle_beta   90.00
_cell.angle_gamma   90.00
#
_symmetry.space_group_name_H-M   'P 1'
#
loop_
_entity.id
_entity.type
_entity.pdbx_description
1 polymer ?
#
loop_
_entity_poly.entity_id
_entity_poly.type
_entity_poly.pdbx_seq_one_letter_code
_entity_poly.pdbx_strand_id
1 'polypeptide(L)'
;MEAIDIRKKFLKFFEERGHTIVPSSSLIPDDPSVLLTTAGMQQFKKYYMGEADPYMTIHPLTAKPLGSKSAASAQKSFRTSDIDEVGDEGHLTFFEMLGNFSFGYKPGESSPKSGYFKKGAITYAFDFITKEMELSISYVTIFKGSDAVPKDEESRSVWNSLGVTDVREEGMEDVFWGPTGTSGPCGPTTEVYCKTVAGKDVEIWNIVFNEFFYPGSREELLSGSSGKKLESLKVAGVDTGMGFERLVMISQKKATIFDTDLFAPLLELLSSAVELRHKRIIVDHLRAMSFLIADGVRPSNKEAGYVLRRLMRRAFVYEHMYQIPPHVFDALVHDIVHEYGEFYPELLKHNDDIREEMKKEYDKFANTLKQGVKKLKEVKEDSITAESAFRLYESFGLPYEIIKELGGAKTASLTREAFDAEFKRHQEISRAGQEKKFGGHGLLLDTGELKAANEEELKKVTRLHTATHLLQAALRKVIGSEVHQDGSDITVERTRFDFTFPRKLTPEEIKQAENVVNEVIQKDMQMTHEEMSYEDALKSGALHFFKEKYPLRVSIYTVSDKKTGEVFSKEFCGGPHVTHTGEIGSFKIIKEEASSAGVRRIRAAVEDKK
;
A
#
# COMPACT_ATOMS: atom_id res chain seq x y z
N MET A 1 4.66 -29.41 -13.53
CA MET A 1 4.49 -28.36 -14.56
C MET A 1 5.19 -27.12 -14.03
N GLU A 2 5.94 -26.41 -14.86
CA GLU A 2 6.60 -25.16 -14.44
C GLU A 2 5.54 -24.09 -14.15
N ALA A 3 5.83 -23.19 -13.22
CA ALA A 3 4.93 -22.16 -12.75
C ALA A 3 4.47 -21.23 -13.89
N ILE A 4 5.38 -20.86 -14.79
CA ILE A 4 5.05 -20.02 -15.95
C ILE A 4 3.98 -20.66 -16.86
N ASP A 5 4.04 -21.98 -17.03
CA ASP A 5 3.07 -22.72 -17.83
C ASP A 5 1.71 -22.79 -17.13
N ILE A 6 1.71 -22.92 -15.79
CA ILE A 6 0.49 -22.93 -14.99
C ILE A 6 -0.26 -21.60 -15.11
N ARG A 7 0.43 -20.45 -15.02
CA ARG A 7 -0.21 -19.12 -15.22
C ARG A 7 -0.85 -19.04 -16.61
N LYS A 8 -0.08 -19.37 -17.65
CA LYS A 8 -0.54 -19.34 -19.05
C LYS A 8 -1.73 -20.28 -19.26
N LYS A 9 -1.69 -21.48 -18.68
CA LYS A 9 -2.75 -22.49 -18.76
C LYS A 9 -4.04 -22.02 -18.09
N PHE A 10 -3.96 -21.43 -16.90
CA PHE A 10 -5.12 -20.88 -16.20
C PHE A 10 -5.81 -19.78 -17.02
N LEU A 11 -5.05 -18.79 -17.49
CA LEU A 11 -5.62 -17.67 -18.24
C LEU A 11 -6.22 -18.15 -19.56
N LYS A 12 -5.52 -19.02 -20.29
CA LYS A 12 -6.02 -19.60 -21.54
C LYS A 12 -7.30 -20.42 -21.32
N PHE A 13 -7.37 -21.22 -20.26
CA PHE A 13 -8.57 -22.02 -19.93
C PHE A 13 -9.82 -21.14 -19.78
N PHE A 14 -9.69 -19.97 -19.15
CA PHE A 14 -10.81 -19.03 -18.98
C PHE A 14 -11.05 -18.17 -20.23
N GLU A 15 -10.01 -17.79 -20.98
CA GLU A 15 -10.16 -17.11 -22.27
C GLU A 15 -11.00 -17.94 -23.24
N GLU A 16 -10.71 -19.24 -23.36
CA GLU A 16 -11.46 -20.19 -24.21
C GLU A 16 -12.94 -20.35 -23.77
N ARG A 17 -13.28 -19.92 -22.55
CA ARG A 17 -14.64 -19.94 -21.98
C ARG A 17 -15.32 -18.56 -22.02
N GLY A 18 -14.72 -17.59 -22.70
CA GLY A 18 -15.30 -16.26 -22.93
C GLY A 18 -15.02 -15.24 -21.84
N HIS A 19 -14.06 -15.52 -20.94
CA HIS A 19 -13.59 -14.52 -19.97
C HIS A 19 -12.63 -13.55 -20.63
N THR A 20 -12.78 -12.27 -20.30
CA THR A 20 -11.80 -11.25 -20.68
C THR A 20 -10.57 -11.36 -19.77
N ILE A 21 -9.40 -11.56 -20.36
CA ILE A 21 -8.14 -11.55 -19.58
C ILE A 21 -7.78 -10.12 -19.24
N VAL A 22 -7.65 -9.85 -17.94
CA VAL A 22 -7.33 -8.52 -17.40
C VAL A 22 -5.95 -8.59 -16.75
N PRO A 23 -5.02 -7.67 -17.11
CA PRO A 23 -3.73 -7.57 -16.45
C PRO A 23 -3.88 -7.30 -14.96
N SER A 24 -2.86 -7.66 -14.17
CA SER A 24 -2.85 -7.38 -12.74
C SER A 24 -2.88 -5.87 -12.45
N SER A 25 -3.70 -5.44 -11.51
CA SER A 25 -3.65 -4.07 -10.97
C SER A 25 -2.41 -3.85 -10.10
N SER A 26 -2.11 -2.58 -9.79
CA SER A 26 -1.08 -2.20 -8.81
C SER A 26 -1.36 -2.80 -7.43
N LEU A 27 -0.31 -3.04 -6.65
CA LEU A 27 -0.35 -3.31 -5.22
C LEU A 27 -0.79 -2.07 -4.42
N ILE A 28 -0.72 -0.87 -5.00
CA ILE A 28 -1.31 0.35 -4.44
C ILE A 28 -2.74 0.45 -4.99
N PRO A 29 -3.78 0.20 -4.16
CA PRO A 29 -5.16 0.21 -4.60
C PRO A 29 -5.69 1.64 -4.75
N ASP A 30 -6.66 1.84 -5.66
CA ASP A 30 -7.41 3.10 -5.78
C ASP A 30 -8.38 3.33 -4.59
N ASP A 31 -8.70 2.26 -3.84
CA ASP A 31 -9.61 2.31 -2.70
C ASP A 31 -8.85 2.77 -1.43
N PRO A 32 -9.15 3.96 -0.86
CA PRO A 32 -8.42 4.50 0.27
C PRO A 32 -8.70 3.75 1.60
N SER A 33 -9.65 2.81 1.61
CA SER A 33 -9.96 2.01 2.81
C SER A 33 -9.01 0.82 3.02
N VAL A 34 -8.15 0.54 2.04
CA VAL A 34 -7.21 -0.59 2.04
C VAL A 34 -5.79 -0.10 1.76
N LEU A 35 -4.82 -0.68 2.47
CA LEU A 35 -3.43 -0.22 2.39
C LEU A 35 -2.71 -0.72 1.13
N LEU A 36 -2.93 -1.99 0.81
CA LEU A 36 -2.33 -2.70 -0.31
C LEU A 36 -3.41 -3.59 -0.94
N THR A 37 -3.26 -3.93 -2.21
CA THR A 37 -4.10 -4.92 -2.89
C THR A 37 -3.84 -6.29 -2.27
N THR A 38 -4.85 -6.86 -1.63
CA THR A 38 -4.82 -8.14 -0.90
C THR A 38 -5.56 -9.26 -1.63
N ALA A 39 -6.40 -8.93 -2.62
CA ALA A 39 -7.21 -9.88 -3.37
C ALA A 39 -7.44 -9.49 -4.83
N GLY A 40 -7.63 -10.52 -5.67
CA GLY A 40 -7.95 -10.41 -7.10
C GLY A 40 -9.20 -9.57 -7.41
N MET A 41 -10.19 -9.61 -6.51
CA MET A 41 -11.49 -8.98 -6.73
C MET A 41 -11.45 -7.46 -6.71
N GLN A 42 -10.47 -6.85 -6.04
CA GLN A 42 -10.48 -5.41 -5.75
C GLN A 42 -10.53 -4.55 -7.03
N GLN A 43 -9.84 -4.97 -8.09
CA GLN A 43 -9.88 -4.30 -9.39
C GLN A 43 -11.27 -4.39 -10.08
N PHE A 44 -12.15 -5.27 -9.61
CA PHE A 44 -13.49 -5.49 -10.14
C PHE A 44 -14.63 -5.02 -9.22
N LYS A 45 -14.32 -4.43 -8.06
CA LYS A 45 -15.33 -4.02 -7.04
C LYS A 45 -16.50 -3.22 -7.63
N LYS A 46 -16.20 -2.27 -8.53
CA LYS A 46 -17.21 -1.41 -9.20
C LYS A 46 -18.24 -2.18 -10.04
N TYR A 47 -17.88 -3.34 -10.59
CA TYR A 47 -18.80 -4.16 -11.38
C TYR A 47 -19.82 -4.89 -10.51
N TYR A 48 -19.41 -5.37 -9.33
CA TYR A 48 -20.33 -5.99 -8.36
C TYR A 48 -21.31 -4.98 -7.75
N MET A 49 -20.86 -3.73 -7.57
CA MET A 49 -21.69 -2.65 -7.05
C MET A 49 -22.64 -2.05 -8.10
N GLY A 50 -22.48 -2.45 -9.38
CA GLY A 50 -23.27 -1.90 -10.50
C GLY A 50 -22.88 -0.48 -10.90
N GLU A 51 -21.75 0.02 -10.42
CA GLU A 51 -21.19 1.34 -10.78
C GLU A 51 -20.48 1.32 -12.14
N ALA A 52 -20.04 0.14 -12.58
CA ALA A 52 -19.43 -0.09 -13.88
C ALA A 52 -20.21 -1.14 -14.69
N ASP A 53 -20.42 -0.87 -15.98
CA ASP A 53 -20.98 -1.85 -16.92
C ASP A 53 -19.85 -2.51 -17.73
N PRO A 54 -19.68 -3.84 -17.69
CA PRO A 54 -18.68 -4.55 -18.46
C PRO A 54 -18.70 -4.31 -19.98
N TYR A 55 -19.84 -3.88 -20.55
CA TYR A 55 -19.96 -3.61 -21.99
C TYR A 55 -19.80 -2.14 -22.37
N MET A 56 -19.88 -1.21 -21.41
CA MET A 56 -19.87 0.25 -21.69
C MET A 56 -18.74 0.98 -20.99
N THR A 57 -18.44 0.63 -19.74
CA THR A 57 -17.42 1.30 -18.93
C THR A 57 -16.03 0.85 -19.36
N ILE A 58 -15.18 1.80 -19.75
CA ILE A 58 -13.78 1.55 -20.07
C ILE A 58 -13.06 1.09 -18.79
N HIS A 59 -12.47 -0.11 -18.82
CA HIS A 59 -11.67 -0.61 -17.72
C HIS A 59 -10.25 0.00 -17.81
N PRO A 60 -9.69 0.55 -16.72
CA PRO A 60 -8.41 1.25 -16.76
C PRO A 60 -7.25 0.38 -17.27
N LEU A 61 -7.22 -0.89 -16.86
CA LEU A 61 -6.12 -1.82 -17.23
C LEU A 61 -6.23 -2.40 -18.65
N THR A 62 -7.40 -2.40 -19.27
CA THR A 62 -7.55 -2.91 -20.65
C THR A 62 -7.70 -1.78 -21.68
N ALA A 63 -7.88 -0.53 -21.23
CA ALA A 63 -8.17 0.65 -22.03
C ALA A 63 -9.40 0.52 -22.95
N LYS A 64 -10.29 -0.44 -22.67
CA LYS A 64 -11.56 -0.69 -23.37
C LYS A 64 -12.59 -1.27 -22.40
N PRO A 65 -13.89 -1.33 -22.75
CA PRO A 65 -14.83 -2.14 -21.98
C PRO A 65 -14.38 -3.60 -21.91
N LEU A 66 -14.69 -4.29 -20.82
CA LEU A 66 -14.35 -5.71 -20.69
C LEU A 66 -14.92 -6.53 -21.86
N GLY A 67 -16.10 -6.16 -22.36
CA GLY A 67 -16.75 -6.82 -23.51
C GLY A 67 -17.33 -8.19 -23.17
N SER A 68 -17.29 -8.59 -21.91
CA SER A 68 -17.85 -9.83 -21.36
C SER A 68 -18.35 -9.58 -19.94
N LYS A 69 -19.33 -10.36 -19.47
CA LYS A 69 -19.75 -10.39 -18.05
C LYS A 69 -18.80 -11.21 -17.17
N SER A 70 -17.69 -11.71 -17.72
CA SER A 70 -16.72 -12.50 -17.00
C SER A 70 -15.30 -12.06 -17.31
N ALA A 71 -14.42 -12.14 -16.32
CA ALA A 71 -13.02 -11.75 -16.44
C ALA A 71 -12.12 -12.76 -15.74
N ALA A 72 -10.85 -12.86 -16.12
CA ALA A 72 -9.86 -13.63 -15.38
C ALA A 72 -8.54 -12.88 -15.30
N SER A 73 -7.80 -13.08 -14.21
CA SER A 73 -6.52 -12.41 -13.97
C SER A 73 -5.61 -13.26 -13.08
N ALA A 74 -4.30 -13.00 -13.17
CA ALA A 74 -3.33 -13.36 -12.15
C ALA A 74 -2.96 -12.07 -11.40
N GLN A 75 -3.58 -11.85 -10.24
CA GLN A 75 -3.42 -10.60 -9.48
C GLN A 75 -2.27 -10.73 -8.49
N LYS A 76 -1.29 -9.83 -8.59
CA LYS A 76 -0.30 -9.62 -7.54
C LYS A 76 -0.99 -9.13 -6.26
N SER A 77 -0.77 -9.84 -5.16
CA SER A 77 -1.45 -9.62 -3.88
C SER A 77 -0.44 -9.54 -2.74
N PHE A 78 -0.77 -8.75 -1.72
CA PHE A 78 0.09 -8.51 -0.57
C PHE A 78 -0.65 -8.76 0.75
N ARG A 79 -0.05 -9.52 1.66
CA ARG A 79 -0.57 -9.74 3.02
C ARG A 79 0.41 -9.25 4.07
N THR A 80 -0.04 -8.29 4.86
CA THR A 80 0.74 -7.73 5.97
C THR A 80 0.54 -8.50 7.27
N SER A 81 -0.55 -9.26 7.39
CA SER A 81 -0.85 -10.11 8.54
C SER A 81 0.15 -11.26 8.66
N ASP A 82 0.57 -11.81 7.53
CA ASP A 82 1.31 -13.08 7.44
C ASP A 82 2.85 -12.86 7.49
N ILE A 83 3.30 -11.62 7.69
CA ILE A 83 4.73 -11.25 7.65
C ILE A 83 5.53 -12.06 8.68
N ASP A 84 4.94 -12.34 9.85
CA ASP A 84 5.67 -12.93 10.97
C ASP A 84 5.80 -14.47 10.82
N GLU A 85 4.86 -15.07 10.10
CA GLU A 85 4.75 -16.49 9.75
C GLU A 85 5.67 -16.88 8.57
N VAL A 86 6.06 -15.92 7.73
CA VAL A 86 6.97 -16.17 6.60
C VAL A 86 8.25 -16.85 7.07
N GLY A 87 8.64 -17.86 6.29
CA GLY A 87 9.76 -18.76 6.59
C GLY A 87 9.29 -20.17 6.97
N ASP A 88 8.00 -20.36 7.18
CA ASP A 88 7.37 -21.67 7.34
C ASP A 88 7.19 -22.39 5.98
N GLU A 89 6.24 -23.33 5.90
CA GLU A 89 6.01 -24.17 4.72
C GLU A 89 5.10 -23.53 3.66
N GLY A 90 4.40 -22.44 3.96
CA GLY A 90 3.26 -21.99 3.13
C GLY A 90 2.84 -20.52 3.21
N HIS A 91 3.41 -19.69 4.08
CA HIS A 91 3.10 -18.27 4.16
C HIS A 91 4.08 -17.40 3.37
N LEU A 92 3.53 -16.36 2.74
CA LEU A 92 4.23 -15.40 1.92
C LEU A 92 3.70 -13.99 2.20
N THR A 93 4.54 -12.98 2.02
CA THR A 93 4.10 -11.57 2.10
C THR A 93 3.48 -11.12 0.78
N PHE A 94 4.11 -11.50 -0.32
CA PHE A 94 3.64 -11.30 -1.69
C PHE A 94 3.23 -12.64 -2.28
N PHE A 95 2.14 -12.70 -3.04
CA PHE A 95 1.76 -13.92 -3.76
C PHE A 95 0.90 -13.56 -4.97
N GLU A 96 0.80 -14.49 -5.91
CA GLU A 96 -0.10 -14.35 -7.06
C GLU A 96 -1.45 -15.03 -6.75
N MET A 97 -2.54 -14.28 -6.92
CA MET A 97 -3.90 -14.80 -6.79
C MET A 97 -4.49 -14.96 -8.18
N LEU A 98 -4.58 -16.20 -8.66
CA LEU A 98 -5.30 -16.53 -9.89
C LEU A 98 -6.80 -16.44 -9.61
N GLY A 99 -7.56 -15.78 -10.48
CA GLY A 99 -8.99 -15.61 -10.25
C GLY A 99 -9.80 -15.54 -11.53
N ASN A 100 -11.01 -16.07 -11.47
CA ASN A 100 -12.06 -15.89 -12.47
C ASN A 100 -13.28 -15.22 -11.82
N PHE A 101 -13.81 -14.20 -12.50
CA PHE A 101 -14.81 -13.31 -11.97
C PHE A 101 -16.04 -13.32 -12.87
N SER A 102 -17.22 -13.18 -12.27
CA SER A 102 -18.49 -13.12 -12.97
C SER A 102 -19.37 -12.02 -12.39
N PHE A 103 -19.94 -11.21 -13.27
CA PHE A 103 -20.75 -10.05 -12.94
C PHE A 103 -22.13 -10.17 -13.58
N GLY A 104 -23.13 -9.49 -13.03
CA GLY A 104 -24.41 -9.39 -13.72
C GLY A 104 -25.31 -10.62 -13.59
N TYR A 105 -25.03 -11.56 -12.66
CA TYR A 105 -25.90 -12.71 -12.48
C TYR A 105 -27.25 -12.29 -11.88
N LYS A 106 -28.32 -12.73 -12.54
CA LYS A 106 -29.70 -12.57 -12.08
C LYS A 106 -30.35 -13.95 -11.98
N PRO A 107 -30.83 -14.34 -10.79
CA PRO A 107 -31.53 -15.61 -10.62
C PRO A 107 -32.70 -15.74 -11.60
N GLY A 108 -32.78 -16.89 -12.30
CA GLY A 108 -33.85 -17.19 -13.25
C GLY A 108 -33.69 -16.60 -14.66
N GLU A 109 -32.64 -15.79 -14.91
CA GLU A 109 -32.34 -15.26 -16.25
C GLU A 109 -31.33 -16.15 -16.98
N SER A 110 -31.80 -16.96 -17.93
CA SER A 110 -30.98 -17.85 -18.78
C SER A 110 -30.43 -17.16 -20.03
N SER A 111 -30.20 -15.85 -19.96
CA SER A 111 -29.68 -15.07 -21.09
C SER A 111 -28.17 -15.29 -21.25
N PRO A 112 -27.64 -15.44 -22.48
CA PRO A 112 -26.20 -15.42 -22.74
C PRO A 112 -25.53 -14.06 -22.38
N LYS A 113 -26.33 -13.06 -21.99
CA LYS A 113 -25.87 -11.77 -21.44
C LYS A 113 -25.80 -11.73 -19.91
N SER A 114 -26.21 -12.81 -19.23
CA SER A 114 -26.11 -12.98 -17.77
C SER A 114 -24.75 -13.62 -17.43
N GLY A 115 -24.12 -13.18 -16.34
CA GLY A 115 -22.93 -13.87 -15.81
C GLY A 115 -23.30 -15.28 -15.31
N TYR A 116 -22.30 -16.10 -15.00
CA TYR A 116 -22.51 -17.36 -14.28
C TYR A 116 -22.47 -17.16 -12.75
N PHE A 117 -22.96 -18.16 -12.01
CA PHE A 117 -22.96 -18.21 -10.55
C PHE A 117 -22.43 -19.56 -10.03
N LYS A 118 -22.93 -20.05 -8.89
CA LYS A 118 -22.49 -21.28 -8.20
C LYS A 118 -22.20 -22.46 -9.13
N LYS A 119 -23.20 -22.94 -9.90
CA LYS A 119 -23.02 -24.09 -10.79
C LYS A 119 -21.89 -23.90 -11.80
N GLY A 120 -21.81 -22.73 -12.44
CA GLY A 120 -20.78 -22.43 -13.44
C GLY A 120 -19.39 -22.35 -12.80
N ALA A 121 -19.27 -21.61 -11.69
CA ALA A 121 -18.02 -21.42 -10.97
C ALA A 121 -17.44 -22.75 -10.47
N ILE A 122 -18.26 -23.57 -9.82
CA ILE A 122 -17.86 -24.87 -9.29
C ILE A 122 -17.47 -25.83 -10.42
N THR A 123 -18.21 -25.85 -11.53
CA THR A 123 -17.87 -26.69 -12.69
C THR A 123 -16.54 -26.28 -13.29
N TYR A 124 -16.27 -24.98 -13.44
CA TYR A 124 -14.97 -24.51 -13.92
C TYR A 124 -13.82 -24.87 -12.98
N ALA A 125 -14.02 -24.71 -11.67
CA ALA A 125 -13.01 -25.08 -10.68
C ALA A 125 -12.71 -26.59 -10.73
N PHE A 126 -13.75 -27.42 -10.76
CA PHE A 126 -13.61 -28.87 -10.90
C PHE A 126 -12.89 -29.26 -12.18
N ASP A 127 -13.31 -28.72 -13.32
CA ASP A 127 -12.71 -29.02 -14.62
C ASP A 127 -11.23 -28.62 -14.67
N PHE A 128 -10.89 -27.43 -14.18
CA PHE A 128 -9.50 -26.98 -14.18
C PHE A 128 -8.64 -27.86 -13.27
N ILE A 129 -9.08 -28.16 -12.05
CA ILE A 129 -8.29 -28.98 -11.11
C ILE A 129 -8.13 -30.41 -11.63
N THR A 130 -9.21 -31.05 -12.07
CA THR A 130 -9.21 -32.49 -12.35
C THR A 130 -8.79 -32.82 -13.78
N LYS A 131 -9.12 -31.98 -14.77
CA LYS A 131 -8.86 -32.24 -16.19
C LYS A 131 -7.63 -31.49 -16.69
N GLU A 132 -7.47 -30.22 -16.32
CA GLU A 132 -6.33 -29.43 -16.78
C GLU A 132 -5.08 -29.68 -15.93
N MET A 133 -5.24 -29.70 -14.61
CA MET A 133 -4.11 -29.88 -13.69
C MET A 133 -3.88 -31.35 -13.31
N GLU A 134 -4.81 -32.25 -13.65
CA GLU A 134 -4.76 -33.68 -13.32
C GLU A 134 -4.57 -33.95 -11.82
N LEU A 135 -5.15 -33.08 -10.98
CA LEU A 135 -5.09 -33.17 -9.53
C LEU A 135 -6.38 -33.76 -8.95
N SER A 136 -6.25 -34.42 -7.80
CA SER A 136 -7.40 -34.91 -7.03
C SER A 136 -7.85 -33.89 -5.99
N ILE A 137 -9.14 -33.59 -5.98
CA ILE A 137 -9.78 -32.86 -4.87
C ILE A 137 -9.91 -33.82 -3.69
N SER A 138 -9.44 -33.39 -2.53
CA SER A 138 -9.50 -34.16 -1.28
C SER A 138 -10.89 -34.01 -0.64
N TYR A 139 -11.28 -32.76 -0.41
CA TYR A 139 -12.62 -32.38 0.06
C TYR A 139 -12.89 -30.92 -0.33
N VAL A 140 -14.14 -30.51 -0.13
CA VAL A 140 -14.55 -29.11 -0.25
C VAL A 140 -15.30 -28.68 1.00
N THR A 141 -15.28 -27.39 1.30
CA THR A 141 -16.06 -26.79 2.38
C THR A 141 -17.22 -25.98 1.82
N ILE A 142 -18.30 -25.84 2.58
CA ILE A 142 -19.45 -24.99 2.26
C ILE A 142 -19.92 -24.26 3.51
N PHE A 143 -20.59 -23.13 3.32
CA PHE A 143 -21.18 -22.36 4.40
C PHE A 143 -22.34 -23.10 5.08
N LYS A 144 -22.21 -23.33 6.39
CA LYS A 144 -23.19 -24.07 7.20
C LYS A 144 -24.50 -23.32 7.49
N GLY A 145 -24.53 -22.01 7.18
CA GLY A 145 -25.65 -21.12 7.48
C GLY A 145 -25.46 -20.32 8.77
N SER A 146 -26.25 -19.25 8.90
CA SER A 146 -26.42 -18.43 10.09
C SER A 146 -27.88 -17.97 10.21
N ASP A 147 -28.22 -17.22 11.25
CA ASP A 147 -29.57 -16.65 11.40
C ASP A 147 -29.95 -15.70 10.25
N ALA A 148 -28.96 -15.08 9.60
CA ALA A 148 -29.18 -14.11 8.53
C ALA A 148 -28.99 -14.68 7.12
N VAL A 149 -28.21 -15.76 6.98
CA VAL A 149 -27.82 -16.31 5.67
C VAL A 149 -28.08 -17.81 5.65
N PRO A 150 -28.86 -18.32 4.69
CA PRO A 150 -29.16 -19.75 4.63
C PRO A 150 -27.91 -20.59 4.36
N LYS A 151 -28.00 -21.87 4.72
CA LYS A 151 -26.99 -22.87 4.40
C LYS A 151 -26.83 -23.05 2.88
N ASP A 152 -25.60 -23.28 2.42
CA ASP A 152 -25.30 -23.39 0.99
C ASP A 152 -25.53 -24.80 0.40
N GLU A 153 -26.80 -25.23 0.39
CA GLU A 153 -27.20 -26.54 -0.16
C GLU A 153 -27.06 -26.63 -1.70
N GLU A 154 -27.04 -25.48 -2.39
CA GLU A 154 -26.83 -25.45 -3.84
C GLU A 154 -25.41 -25.92 -4.19
N SER A 155 -24.38 -25.34 -3.56
CA SER A 155 -22.99 -25.75 -3.79
C SER A 155 -22.76 -27.21 -3.45
N ARG A 156 -23.35 -27.72 -2.35
CA ARG A 156 -23.32 -29.15 -1.99
C ARG A 156 -23.84 -30.02 -3.13
N SER A 157 -25.00 -29.66 -3.67
CA SER A 157 -25.66 -30.41 -4.74
C SER A 157 -24.82 -30.43 -6.02
N VAL A 158 -24.21 -29.29 -6.37
CA VAL A 158 -23.33 -29.19 -7.53
C VAL A 158 -22.07 -30.05 -7.35
N TRP A 159 -21.36 -29.94 -6.22
CA TRP A 159 -20.17 -30.76 -5.95
C TRP A 159 -20.46 -32.26 -5.98
N ASN A 160 -21.54 -32.69 -5.34
CA ASN A 160 -21.99 -34.08 -5.36
C ASN A 160 -22.26 -34.57 -6.80
N SER A 161 -22.87 -33.73 -7.64
CA SER A 161 -23.14 -34.07 -9.04
C SER A 161 -21.88 -34.23 -9.90
N LEU A 162 -20.77 -33.62 -9.47
CA LEU A 162 -19.45 -33.74 -10.11
C LEU A 162 -18.61 -34.89 -9.51
N GLY A 163 -19.15 -35.61 -8.51
CA GLY A 163 -18.49 -36.75 -7.88
C GLY A 163 -17.63 -36.40 -6.66
N VAL A 164 -17.64 -35.15 -6.19
CA VAL A 164 -16.97 -34.74 -4.95
C VAL A 164 -17.96 -34.87 -3.79
N THR A 165 -17.83 -35.93 -2.99
CA THR A 165 -18.79 -36.26 -1.93
C THR A 165 -18.33 -35.90 -0.51
N ASP A 166 -17.02 -35.70 -0.28
CA ASP A 166 -16.52 -35.14 0.99
C ASP A 166 -16.74 -33.63 0.98
N VAL A 167 -17.92 -33.22 1.44
CA VAL A 167 -18.38 -31.82 1.52
C VAL A 167 -18.63 -31.45 2.98
N ARG A 168 -17.73 -30.66 3.55
CA ARG A 168 -17.69 -30.27 4.96
C ARG A 168 -18.37 -28.91 5.18
N GLU A 169 -18.92 -28.71 6.37
CA GLU A 169 -19.69 -27.51 6.69
C GLU A 169 -18.94 -26.65 7.70
N GLU A 170 -18.75 -25.37 7.37
CA GLU A 170 -17.95 -24.45 8.18
C GLU A 170 -18.67 -23.13 8.45
N GLY A 171 -18.18 -22.39 9.44
CA GLY A 171 -18.80 -21.18 9.94
C GLY A 171 -18.53 -19.94 9.11
N MET A 172 -19.10 -18.80 9.54
CA MET A 172 -18.87 -17.50 8.90
C MET A 172 -17.42 -17.03 9.02
N GLU A 173 -16.71 -17.46 10.06
CA GLU A 173 -15.30 -17.13 10.27
C GLU A 173 -14.42 -17.71 9.14
N ASP A 174 -14.73 -18.93 8.70
CA ASP A 174 -13.93 -19.69 7.74
C ASP A 174 -14.40 -19.47 6.29
N VAL A 175 -15.69 -19.71 6.00
CA VAL A 175 -16.22 -19.85 4.63
C VAL A 175 -17.28 -18.80 4.28
N PHE A 176 -17.13 -17.59 4.84
CA PHE A 176 -17.86 -16.40 4.41
C PHE A 176 -16.87 -15.26 4.23
N TRP A 177 -16.68 -14.84 2.99
CA TRP A 177 -15.62 -13.91 2.62
C TRP A 177 -16.16 -12.51 2.34
N GLY A 178 -15.34 -11.53 2.71
CA GLY A 178 -15.61 -10.10 2.54
C GLY A 178 -16.27 -9.43 3.75
N PRO A 179 -16.48 -8.11 3.66
CA PRO A 179 -15.99 -7.26 2.58
C PRO A 179 -14.48 -6.97 2.68
N THR A 180 -13.86 -6.62 1.56
CA THR A 180 -12.50 -6.08 1.54
C THR A 180 -12.54 -4.59 1.91
N GLY A 181 -11.82 -4.19 2.96
CA GLY A 181 -11.79 -2.81 3.45
C GLY A 181 -12.89 -2.53 4.47
N THR A 182 -13.39 -1.29 4.50
CA THR A 182 -14.40 -0.84 5.48
C THR A 182 -15.85 -1.04 5.04
N SER A 183 -16.07 -1.51 3.80
CA SER A 183 -17.37 -1.94 3.27
C SER A 183 -17.20 -2.58 1.90
N GLY A 184 -18.18 -3.38 1.47
CA GLY A 184 -18.16 -3.97 0.14
C GLY A 184 -19.04 -5.21 -0.05
N PRO A 185 -18.97 -5.82 -1.26
CA PRO A 185 -19.53 -7.13 -1.54
C PRO A 185 -18.94 -8.23 -0.65
N CYS A 186 -19.77 -9.20 -0.27
CA CYS A 186 -19.39 -10.36 0.51
C CYS A 186 -20.38 -11.52 0.31
N GLY A 187 -20.02 -12.72 0.75
CA GLY A 187 -20.98 -13.81 0.80
C GLY A 187 -20.43 -15.20 1.12
N PRO A 188 -21.32 -16.22 1.09
CA PRO A 188 -20.98 -17.62 1.28
C PRO A 188 -19.89 -18.06 0.31
N THR A 189 -19.02 -18.95 0.77
CA THR A 189 -17.89 -19.44 0.00
C THR A 189 -17.84 -20.95 0.04
N THR A 190 -17.34 -21.54 -1.05
CA THR A 190 -16.87 -22.92 -1.06
C THR A 190 -15.37 -22.93 -1.32
N GLU A 191 -14.62 -23.66 -0.51
CA GLU A 191 -13.17 -23.77 -0.65
C GLU A 191 -12.78 -25.19 -1.08
N VAL A 192 -11.76 -25.28 -1.93
CA VAL A 192 -11.30 -26.54 -2.51
C VAL A 192 -9.95 -26.92 -1.91
N TYR A 193 -9.90 -28.11 -1.32
CA TYR A 193 -8.72 -28.65 -0.67
C TYR A 193 -8.11 -29.79 -1.48
N CYS A 194 -6.79 -29.75 -1.65
CA CYS A 194 -6.01 -30.82 -2.30
C CYS A 194 -4.94 -31.36 -1.35
N LYS A 195 -4.49 -32.59 -1.61
CA LYS A 195 -3.41 -33.20 -0.83
C LYS A 195 -2.05 -32.76 -1.35
N THR A 196 -1.20 -32.33 -0.41
CA THR A 196 0.24 -32.17 -0.62
C THR A 196 0.93 -33.53 -0.76
N VAL A 197 2.19 -33.54 -1.19
CA VAL A 197 3.01 -34.77 -1.24
C VAL A 197 3.19 -35.42 0.14
N ALA A 198 3.10 -34.62 1.22
CA ALA A 198 3.14 -35.09 2.60
C ALA A 198 1.78 -35.63 3.10
N GLY A 199 0.74 -35.63 2.26
CA GLY A 199 -0.61 -36.08 2.61
C GLY A 199 -1.45 -35.08 3.42
N LYS A 200 -0.89 -33.90 3.74
CA LYS A 200 -1.60 -32.79 4.38
C LYS A 200 -2.55 -32.12 3.39
N ASP A 201 -3.75 -31.80 3.83
CA ASP A 201 -4.72 -31.04 3.03
C ASP A 201 -4.38 -29.54 3.05
N VAL A 202 -4.45 -28.90 1.89
CA VAL A 202 -4.21 -27.46 1.73
C VAL A 202 -5.27 -26.86 0.82
N GLU A 203 -5.81 -25.71 1.24
CA GLU A 203 -6.73 -24.90 0.44
C GLU A 203 -5.99 -24.32 -0.77
N ILE A 204 -6.48 -24.61 -1.97
CA ILE A 204 -5.91 -24.09 -3.21
C ILE A 204 -6.79 -23.04 -3.89
N TRP A 205 -8.09 -23.05 -3.64
CA TRP A 205 -9.04 -22.18 -4.33
C TRP A 205 -10.27 -21.91 -3.46
N ASN A 206 -10.56 -20.64 -3.21
CA ASN A 206 -11.83 -20.18 -2.67
C ASN A 206 -12.74 -19.65 -3.80
N ILE A 207 -14.03 -19.95 -3.69
CA ILE A 207 -15.07 -19.52 -4.64
C ILE A 207 -16.14 -18.79 -3.84
N VAL A 208 -16.07 -17.46 -3.85
CA VAL A 208 -16.91 -16.54 -3.10
C VAL A 208 -18.13 -16.16 -3.95
N PHE A 209 -19.31 -16.37 -3.39
CA PHE A 209 -20.57 -15.99 -4.01
C PHE A 209 -21.00 -14.64 -3.46
N ASN A 210 -20.68 -13.57 -4.19
CA ASN A 210 -21.06 -12.21 -3.81
C ASN A 210 -22.56 -12.03 -4.00
N GLU A 211 -23.32 -12.22 -2.93
CA GLU A 211 -24.78 -12.08 -2.87
C GLU A 211 -25.23 -11.03 -1.84
N PHE A 212 -24.32 -10.58 -0.97
CA PHE A 212 -24.55 -9.55 0.04
C PHE A 212 -23.57 -8.37 -0.08
N PHE A 213 -23.97 -7.24 0.48
CA PHE A 213 -23.15 -6.07 0.74
C PHE A 213 -23.15 -5.81 2.25
N TYR A 214 -21.99 -5.52 2.81
CA TYR A 214 -21.86 -5.14 4.22
C TYR A 214 -21.28 -3.74 4.36
N PRO A 215 -21.96 -2.81 5.08
CA PRO A 215 -21.51 -1.43 5.26
C PRO A 215 -20.51 -1.27 6.43
N GLY A 216 -19.66 -2.27 6.68
CA GLY A 216 -18.63 -2.28 7.73
C GLY A 216 -17.45 -3.17 7.37
N SER A 217 -16.45 -3.28 8.24
CA SER A 217 -15.31 -4.18 8.01
C SER A 217 -15.68 -5.65 8.27
N ARG A 218 -14.85 -6.59 7.82
CA ARG A 218 -15.03 -8.02 8.13
C ARG A 218 -15.03 -8.27 9.64
N GLU A 219 -14.18 -7.57 10.40
CA GLU A 219 -14.12 -7.70 11.85
C GLU A 219 -15.43 -7.26 12.51
N GLU A 220 -16.04 -6.17 12.03
CA GLU A 220 -17.37 -5.73 12.50
C GLU A 220 -18.47 -6.74 12.16
N LEU A 221 -18.38 -7.39 10.99
CA LEU A 221 -19.33 -8.43 10.58
C LEU A 221 -19.23 -9.66 11.49
N LEU A 222 -18.01 -10.13 11.76
CA LEU A 222 -17.77 -11.30 12.61
C LEU A 222 -18.08 -11.02 14.08
N SER A 223 -17.79 -9.83 14.58
CA SER A 223 -18.08 -9.47 15.98
C SER A 223 -19.57 -9.18 16.24
N GLY A 224 -20.31 -8.79 15.20
CA GLY A 224 -21.70 -8.31 15.33
C GLY A 224 -21.84 -7.00 16.14
N SER A 225 -20.74 -6.34 16.49
CA SER A 225 -20.72 -5.24 17.47
C SER A 225 -21.15 -3.88 16.92
N SER A 226 -21.30 -3.76 15.60
CA SER A 226 -21.57 -2.48 14.92
C SER A 226 -23.06 -2.17 14.76
N GLY A 227 -23.96 -3.14 14.99
CA GLY A 227 -25.40 -3.03 14.71
C GLY A 227 -25.76 -2.95 13.23
N LYS A 228 -24.76 -2.96 12.33
CA LYS A 228 -24.92 -2.98 10.87
C LYS A 228 -25.38 -4.36 10.41
N LYS A 229 -26.11 -4.43 9.30
CA LYS A 229 -26.67 -5.66 8.76
C LYS A 229 -26.19 -5.92 7.34
N LEU A 230 -26.25 -7.19 6.94
CA LEU A 230 -26.06 -7.61 5.55
C LEU A 230 -27.24 -7.11 4.71
N GLU A 231 -26.92 -6.53 3.56
CA GLU A 231 -27.87 -6.07 2.56
C GLU A 231 -27.75 -6.95 1.32
N SER A 232 -28.86 -7.33 0.68
CA SER A 232 -28.77 -8.11 -0.57
C SER A 232 -28.24 -7.25 -1.71
N LEU A 233 -27.30 -7.79 -2.49
CA LEU A 233 -26.85 -7.14 -3.71
C LEU A 233 -27.98 -7.15 -4.76
N LYS A 234 -28.09 -6.08 -5.54
CA LYS A 234 -29.00 -6.00 -6.69
C LYS A 234 -28.66 -7.04 -7.77
N VAL A 235 -27.39 -7.41 -7.82
CA VAL A 235 -26.78 -8.28 -8.82
C VAL A 235 -25.78 -9.15 -8.09
N ALA A 236 -25.97 -10.47 -8.14
CA ALA A 236 -25.00 -11.38 -7.56
C ALA A 236 -23.83 -11.62 -8.53
N GLY A 237 -22.72 -12.09 -8.00
CA GLY A 237 -21.52 -12.36 -8.78
C GLY A 237 -20.64 -13.44 -8.18
N VAL A 238 -19.63 -13.84 -8.93
CA VAL A 238 -18.62 -14.82 -8.48
C VAL A 238 -17.28 -14.13 -8.43
N ASP A 239 -16.65 -14.23 -7.27
CA ASP A 239 -15.26 -13.88 -7.05
C ASP A 239 -14.51 -15.14 -6.64
N THR A 240 -13.31 -15.36 -7.17
CA THR A 240 -12.50 -16.52 -6.78
C THR A 240 -11.06 -16.11 -6.55
N GLY A 241 -10.42 -16.72 -5.56
CA GLY A 241 -8.99 -16.61 -5.31
C GLY A 241 -8.34 -17.98 -5.23
N MET A 242 -7.49 -18.30 -6.20
CA MET A 242 -6.61 -19.46 -6.18
C MET A 242 -5.20 -19.03 -5.80
N GLY A 243 -4.64 -19.69 -4.79
CA GLY A 243 -3.25 -19.48 -4.37
C GLY A 243 -2.29 -20.12 -5.37
N PHE A 244 -1.66 -19.30 -6.22
CA PHE A 244 -0.81 -19.78 -7.31
C PHE A 244 0.35 -20.64 -6.78
N GLU A 245 1.09 -20.15 -5.79
CA GLU A 245 2.24 -20.85 -5.21
C GLU A 245 1.84 -22.20 -4.59
N ARG A 246 0.64 -22.28 -4.00
CA ARG A 246 0.10 -23.55 -3.47
C ARG A 246 -0.24 -24.53 -4.60
N LEU A 247 -0.84 -24.05 -5.69
CA LEU A 247 -1.10 -24.89 -6.86
C LEU A 247 0.19 -25.43 -7.48
N VAL A 248 1.20 -24.56 -7.64
CA VAL A 248 2.52 -24.93 -8.17
C VAL A 248 3.17 -26.01 -7.29
N MET A 249 3.16 -25.81 -5.97
CA MET A 249 3.67 -26.78 -4.99
C MET A 249 3.05 -28.16 -5.17
N ILE A 250 1.72 -28.24 -5.28
CA ILE A 250 1.02 -29.52 -5.46
C ILE A 250 1.32 -30.13 -6.84
N SER A 251 1.27 -29.31 -7.90
CA SER A 251 1.53 -29.77 -9.28
C SER A 251 2.94 -30.34 -9.45
N GLN A 252 3.92 -29.75 -8.76
CA GLN A 252 5.32 -30.19 -8.78
C GLN A 252 5.65 -31.24 -7.70
N LYS A 253 4.66 -31.66 -6.90
CA LYS A 253 4.80 -32.64 -5.82
C LYS A 253 5.89 -32.26 -4.80
N LYS A 254 5.92 -30.97 -4.46
CA LYS A 254 6.87 -30.38 -3.52
C LYS A 254 6.33 -30.37 -2.09
N ALA A 255 7.23 -30.40 -1.11
CA ALA A 255 6.86 -30.44 0.31
C ALA A 255 6.41 -29.06 0.79
N THR A 256 7.10 -28.00 0.34
CA THR A 256 6.78 -26.61 0.66
C THR A 256 6.71 -25.76 -0.60
N ILE A 257 6.05 -24.61 -0.52
CA ILE A 257 6.02 -23.64 -1.63
C ILE A 257 7.43 -23.21 -2.05
N PHE A 258 8.38 -23.23 -1.12
CA PHE A 258 9.76 -22.82 -1.32
C PHE A 258 10.62 -23.85 -2.08
N ASP A 259 10.14 -25.09 -2.24
CA ASP A 259 10.86 -26.13 -3.00
C ASP A 259 10.45 -26.16 -4.48
N THR A 260 9.59 -25.23 -4.90
CA THR A 260 9.14 -25.06 -6.28
C THR A 260 10.16 -24.31 -7.14
N ASP A 261 9.99 -24.38 -8.46
CA ASP A 261 10.76 -23.59 -9.43
C ASP A 261 10.73 -22.07 -9.17
N LEU A 262 9.70 -21.55 -8.50
CA LEU A 262 9.59 -20.13 -8.11
C LEU A 262 10.61 -19.67 -7.06
N PHE A 263 11.17 -20.59 -6.26
CA PHE A 263 12.02 -20.22 -5.12
C PHE A 263 13.28 -21.06 -4.99
N ALA A 264 13.24 -22.34 -5.35
CA ALA A 264 14.38 -23.23 -5.17
C ALA A 264 15.67 -22.68 -5.81
N PRO A 265 15.65 -22.15 -7.05
CA PRO A 265 16.84 -21.54 -7.66
C PRO A 265 17.38 -20.35 -6.85
N LEU A 266 16.49 -19.52 -6.29
CA LEU A 266 16.88 -18.37 -5.46
C LEU A 266 17.50 -18.82 -4.12
N LEU A 267 16.95 -19.87 -3.51
CA LEU A 267 17.48 -20.41 -2.24
C LEU A 267 18.87 -21.04 -2.39
N GLU A 268 19.20 -21.55 -3.58
CA GLU A 268 20.51 -22.11 -3.93
C GLU A 268 21.61 -21.05 -4.02
N LEU A 269 21.26 -19.80 -4.35
CA LEU A 269 22.21 -18.67 -4.34
C LEU A 269 22.70 -18.31 -2.94
N LEU A 270 21.92 -18.65 -1.91
CA LEU A 270 22.28 -18.41 -0.52
C LEU A 270 23.17 -19.55 0.02
N SER A 271 24.25 -19.20 0.72
CA SER A 271 25.17 -20.19 1.27
C SER A 271 24.49 -21.17 2.23
N SER A 272 25.06 -22.37 2.40
CA SER A 272 24.56 -23.37 3.35
C SER A 272 24.69 -22.97 4.82
N ALA A 273 25.43 -21.89 5.11
CA ALA A 273 25.54 -21.32 6.46
C ALA A 273 24.29 -20.52 6.88
N VAL A 274 23.46 -20.10 5.92
CA VAL A 274 22.19 -19.43 6.18
C VAL A 274 21.15 -20.48 6.55
N GLU A 275 20.50 -20.33 7.71
CA GLU A 275 19.43 -21.23 8.11
C GLU A 275 18.26 -21.20 7.12
N LEU A 276 17.65 -22.37 6.87
CA LEU A 276 16.62 -22.52 5.84
C LEU A 276 15.45 -21.55 6.02
N ARG A 277 14.97 -21.35 7.26
CA ARG A 277 13.91 -20.39 7.58
C ARG A 277 14.30 -18.97 7.15
N HIS A 278 15.54 -18.55 7.39
CA HIS A 278 16.01 -17.21 7.01
C HIS A 278 16.24 -17.09 5.52
N LYS A 279 16.69 -18.17 4.83
CA LYS A 279 16.73 -18.18 3.37
C LYS A 279 15.36 -17.88 2.77
N ARG A 280 14.32 -18.58 3.26
CA ARG A 280 12.92 -18.39 2.84
C ARG A 280 12.43 -16.97 3.08
N ILE A 281 12.71 -16.40 4.25
CA ILE A 281 12.34 -15.00 4.56
C ILE A 281 13.05 -14.02 3.63
N ILE A 282 14.35 -14.19 3.39
CA ILE A 282 15.11 -13.31 2.49
C ILE A 282 14.48 -13.34 1.09
N VAL A 283 14.31 -14.51 0.48
CA VAL A 283 13.79 -14.58 -0.90
C VAL A 283 12.36 -14.07 -1.04
N ASP A 284 11.47 -14.38 -0.09
CA ASP A 284 10.11 -13.83 -0.07
C ASP A 284 10.13 -12.31 0.03
N HIS A 285 10.88 -11.76 0.99
CA HIS A 285 10.90 -10.33 1.22
C HIS A 285 11.57 -9.57 0.06
N LEU A 286 12.64 -10.10 -0.54
CA LEU A 286 13.28 -9.54 -1.74
C LEU A 286 12.30 -9.48 -2.92
N ARG A 287 11.51 -10.54 -3.11
CA ARG A 287 10.46 -10.58 -4.14
C ARG A 287 9.39 -9.53 -3.84
N ALA A 288 8.86 -9.54 -2.63
CA ALA A 288 7.81 -8.63 -2.19
C ALA A 288 8.19 -7.15 -2.32
N MET A 289 9.39 -6.78 -1.91
CA MET A 289 9.88 -5.40 -2.02
C MET A 289 10.15 -4.99 -3.48
N SER A 290 10.57 -5.91 -4.35
CA SER A 290 10.75 -5.62 -5.78
C SER A 290 9.44 -5.20 -6.43
N PHE A 291 8.35 -5.93 -6.16
CA PHE A 291 7.02 -5.57 -6.64
C PHE A 291 6.49 -4.26 -6.05
N LEU A 292 6.65 -4.05 -4.73
CA LEU A 292 6.24 -2.79 -4.10
C LEU A 292 6.97 -1.57 -4.69
N ILE A 293 8.28 -1.66 -4.92
CA ILE A 293 9.06 -0.55 -5.48
C ILE A 293 8.67 -0.30 -6.94
N ALA A 294 8.44 -1.36 -7.72
CA ALA A 294 7.97 -1.26 -9.11
C ALA A 294 6.60 -0.58 -9.23
N ASP A 295 5.70 -0.80 -8.27
CA ASP A 295 4.41 -0.11 -8.19
C ASP A 295 4.51 1.31 -7.58
N GLY A 296 5.72 1.79 -7.28
CA GLY A 296 5.96 3.17 -6.86
C GLY A 296 6.08 3.39 -5.34
N VAL A 297 6.01 2.33 -4.52
CA VAL A 297 6.18 2.47 -3.06
C VAL A 297 7.63 2.84 -2.75
N ARG A 298 7.83 3.72 -1.77
CA ARG A 298 9.15 4.13 -1.26
C ARG A 298 9.23 3.97 0.27
N PRO A 299 10.40 3.61 0.84
CA PRO A 299 10.56 3.37 2.28
C PRO A 299 10.23 4.60 3.13
N SER A 300 9.21 4.51 3.98
CA SER A 300 8.70 5.63 4.79
C SER A 300 8.41 5.20 6.25
N ASN A 301 7.95 6.14 7.08
CA ASN A 301 7.50 5.85 8.46
C ASN A 301 5.99 5.57 8.55
N LYS A 302 5.27 5.54 7.42
CA LYS A 302 3.80 5.44 7.38
C LYS A 302 3.35 4.49 6.28
N GLU A 303 2.18 3.90 6.47
CA GLU A 303 1.42 3.22 5.41
C GLU A 303 2.26 2.15 4.67
N ALA A 304 2.09 2.01 3.35
CA ALA A 304 2.80 1.03 2.53
C ALA A 304 4.32 1.23 2.58
N GLY A 305 4.79 2.48 2.71
CA GLY A 305 6.21 2.79 2.86
C GLY A 305 6.81 2.25 4.17
N TYR A 306 6.03 2.19 5.25
CA TYR A 306 6.44 1.53 6.49
C TYR A 306 6.58 0.02 6.31
N VAL A 307 5.62 -0.61 5.63
CA VAL A 307 5.66 -2.05 5.31
C VAL A 307 6.91 -2.38 4.49
N LEU A 308 7.14 -1.65 3.39
CA LEU A 308 8.35 -1.82 2.56
C LEU A 308 9.63 -1.70 3.39
N ARG A 309 9.74 -0.64 4.21
CA ARG A 309 10.90 -0.44 5.08
C ARG A 309 11.11 -1.58 6.06
N ARG A 310 10.03 -2.11 6.66
CA ARG A 310 10.08 -3.23 7.62
C ARG A 310 10.68 -4.48 6.95
N LEU A 311 10.20 -4.83 5.76
CA LEU A 311 10.69 -6.00 5.02
C LEU A 311 12.17 -5.86 4.64
N MET A 312 12.54 -4.70 4.09
CA MET A 312 13.92 -4.40 3.70
C MET A 312 14.87 -4.53 4.89
N ARG A 313 14.53 -3.90 6.03
CA ARG A 313 15.37 -3.96 7.23
C ARG A 313 15.50 -5.36 7.79
N ARG A 314 14.43 -6.15 7.76
CA ARG A 314 14.48 -7.56 8.19
C ARG A 314 15.42 -8.38 7.30
N ALA A 315 15.33 -8.23 5.97
CA ALA A 315 16.25 -8.89 5.04
C ALA A 315 17.71 -8.44 5.25
N PHE A 316 17.95 -7.14 5.45
CA PHE A 316 19.30 -6.60 5.69
C PHE A 316 19.90 -7.03 7.02
N VAL A 317 19.08 -7.31 8.04
CA VAL A 317 19.60 -7.90 9.27
C VAL A 317 20.14 -9.30 9.01
N TYR A 318 19.45 -10.12 8.24
CA TYR A 318 19.94 -11.46 7.88
C TYR A 318 21.18 -11.39 7.00
N GLU A 319 21.22 -10.45 6.04
CA GLU A 319 22.45 -10.13 5.29
C GLU A 319 23.62 -9.91 6.23
N HIS A 320 23.47 -8.97 7.18
CA HIS A 320 24.52 -8.61 8.10
C HIS A 320 24.91 -9.76 9.04
N MET A 321 23.93 -10.51 9.54
CA MET A 321 24.15 -11.60 10.49
C MET A 321 24.92 -12.76 9.85
N TYR A 322 24.55 -13.13 8.63
CA TYR A 322 25.18 -14.23 7.89
C TYR A 322 26.36 -13.78 7.03
N GLN A 323 26.66 -12.48 7.01
CA GLN A 323 27.70 -11.87 6.18
C GLN A 323 27.51 -12.23 4.70
N ILE A 324 26.27 -12.17 4.23
CA ILE A 324 25.92 -12.52 2.86
C ILE A 324 26.57 -11.48 1.94
N PRO A 325 27.40 -11.88 0.96
CA PRO A 325 28.06 -10.92 0.10
C PRO A 325 27.05 -10.06 -0.67
N PRO A 326 27.28 -8.74 -0.82
CA PRO A 326 26.33 -7.84 -1.50
C PRO A 326 25.92 -8.30 -2.90
N HIS A 327 26.85 -8.88 -3.67
CA HIS A 327 26.57 -9.39 -5.01
C HIS A 327 25.55 -10.54 -5.04
N VAL A 328 25.36 -11.27 -3.94
CA VAL A 328 24.33 -12.32 -3.84
C VAL A 328 22.94 -11.69 -3.73
N PHE A 329 22.79 -10.60 -2.96
CA PHE A 329 21.52 -9.85 -2.91
C PHE A 329 21.20 -9.23 -4.27
N ASP A 330 22.20 -8.65 -4.95
CA ASP A 330 22.02 -8.09 -6.29
C ASP A 330 21.61 -9.18 -7.31
N ALA A 331 22.21 -10.37 -7.22
CA ALA A 331 21.85 -11.52 -8.06
C ALA A 331 20.41 -12.01 -7.78
N LEU A 332 20.02 -12.11 -6.51
CA LEU A 332 18.65 -12.48 -6.13
C LEU A 332 17.62 -11.50 -6.70
N VAL A 333 17.86 -10.20 -6.55
CA VAL A 333 16.95 -9.16 -7.11
C VAL A 333 16.95 -9.20 -8.63
N HIS A 334 18.11 -9.40 -9.27
CA HIS A 334 18.21 -9.60 -10.71
C HIS A 334 17.33 -10.76 -11.17
N ASP A 335 17.46 -11.93 -10.55
CA ASP A 335 16.76 -13.15 -10.98
C ASP A 335 15.25 -13.02 -10.77
N ILE A 336 14.81 -12.46 -9.63
CA ILE A 336 13.40 -12.14 -9.39
C ILE A 336 12.85 -11.22 -10.49
N VAL A 337 13.55 -10.13 -10.80
CA VAL A 337 13.09 -9.15 -11.81
C VAL A 337 12.99 -9.79 -13.20
N HIS A 338 13.92 -10.68 -13.57
CA HIS A 338 13.90 -11.33 -14.88
C HIS A 338 12.86 -12.45 -14.96
N GLU A 339 12.73 -13.27 -13.92
CA GLU A 339 11.78 -14.39 -13.87
C GLU A 339 10.33 -13.89 -13.92
N TYR A 340 10.00 -12.87 -13.14
CA TYR A 340 8.67 -12.29 -13.10
C TYR A 340 8.44 -11.24 -14.20
N GLY A 341 9.50 -10.65 -14.72
CA GLY A 341 9.46 -9.56 -15.71
C GLY A 341 8.80 -9.90 -17.04
N GLU A 342 8.81 -11.17 -17.46
CA GLU A 342 8.07 -11.62 -18.66
C GLU A 342 6.55 -11.39 -18.50
N PHE A 343 6.03 -11.63 -17.30
CA PHE A 343 4.60 -11.52 -17.00
C PHE A 343 4.21 -10.17 -16.39
N TYR A 344 5.14 -9.52 -15.68
CA TYR A 344 5.00 -8.20 -15.05
C TYR A 344 6.06 -7.24 -15.61
N PRO A 345 5.86 -6.67 -16.81
CA PRO A 345 6.86 -5.85 -17.49
C PRO A 345 7.31 -4.60 -16.71
N GLU A 346 6.50 -4.16 -15.75
CA GLU A 346 6.85 -3.07 -14.83
C GLU A 346 8.11 -3.38 -14.01
N LEU A 347 8.39 -4.64 -13.69
CA LEU A 347 9.61 -5.02 -12.97
C LEU A 347 10.86 -4.75 -13.82
N LEU A 348 10.83 -5.12 -15.10
CA LEU A 348 11.94 -4.85 -16.03
C LEU A 348 12.09 -3.35 -16.26
N LYS A 349 10.97 -2.64 -16.43
CA LYS A 349 10.96 -1.19 -16.64
C LYS A 349 11.55 -0.42 -15.45
N HIS A 350 11.29 -0.89 -14.22
CA HIS A 350 11.72 -0.23 -12.98
C HIS A 350 12.93 -0.93 -12.32
N ASN A 351 13.66 -1.80 -13.03
CA ASN A 351 14.78 -2.56 -12.48
C ASN A 351 15.85 -1.68 -11.82
N ASP A 352 16.20 -0.55 -12.45
CA ASP A 352 17.19 0.37 -11.90
C ASP A 352 16.67 1.10 -10.65
N ASP A 353 15.40 1.52 -10.66
CA ASP A 353 14.74 2.13 -9.50
C ASP A 353 14.68 1.17 -8.30
N ILE A 354 14.35 -0.10 -8.56
CA ILE A 354 14.32 -1.19 -7.58
C ILE A 354 15.67 -1.30 -6.87
N ARG A 355 16.76 -1.42 -7.65
CA ARG A 355 18.11 -1.55 -7.10
C ARG A 355 18.59 -0.29 -6.37
N GLU A 356 18.32 0.87 -6.93
CA GLU A 356 18.75 2.15 -6.35
C GLU A 356 18.06 2.38 -4.99
N GLU A 357 16.76 2.11 -4.89
CA GLU A 357 16.01 2.32 -3.65
C GLU A 357 16.43 1.32 -2.56
N MET A 358 16.69 0.06 -2.94
CA MET A 358 17.26 -0.94 -2.04
C MET A 358 18.60 -0.51 -1.47
N LYS A 359 19.49 -0.04 -2.34
CA LYS A 359 20.81 0.44 -1.94
C LYS A 359 20.71 1.66 -1.02
N LYS A 360 19.83 2.62 -1.32
CA LYS A 360 19.61 3.81 -0.49
C LYS A 360 19.19 3.46 0.94
N GLU A 361 18.21 2.58 1.11
CA GLU A 361 17.78 2.18 2.46
C GLU A 361 18.84 1.32 3.15
N TYR A 362 19.56 0.47 2.41
CA TYR A 362 20.69 -0.30 2.96
C TYR A 362 21.76 0.63 3.54
N ASP A 363 22.27 1.56 2.73
CA ASP A 363 23.33 2.51 3.14
C ASP A 363 22.90 3.34 4.36
N LYS A 364 21.62 3.73 4.40
CA LYS A 364 21.04 4.47 5.52
C LYS A 364 20.95 3.62 6.79
N PHE A 365 20.62 2.34 6.67
CA PHE A 365 20.38 1.44 7.80
C PHE A 365 21.66 0.74 8.30
N ALA A 366 22.66 0.53 7.45
CA ALA A 366 23.85 -0.26 7.75
C ALA A 366 24.60 0.21 9.01
N ASN A 367 24.70 1.54 9.21
CA ASN A 367 25.36 2.11 10.39
C ASN A 367 24.56 1.89 11.67
N THR A 368 23.24 2.10 11.63
CA THR A 368 22.35 1.89 12.79
C THR A 368 22.20 0.41 13.12
N LEU A 369 22.18 -0.45 12.10
CA LEU A 369 22.07 -1.89 12.24
C LEU A 369 23.24 -2.48 13.03
N LYS A 370 24.48 -2.14 12.65
CA LYS A 370 25.70 -2.61 13.35
C LYS A 370 25.66 -2.27 14.83
N GLN A 371 25.24 -1.05 15.16
CA GLN A 371 25.13 -0.59 16.54
C GLN A 371 23.99 -1.29 17.28
N GLY A 372 22.82 -1.42 16.64
CA GLY A 372 21.65 -2.09 17.20
C GLY A 372 21.92 -3.55 17.54
N VAL A 373 22.47 -4.34 16.60
CA VAL A 373 22.77 -5.76 16.81
C VAL A 373 23.79 -5.94 17.93
N LYS A 374 24.82 -5.08 17.98
CA LYS A 374 25.78 -5.07 19.10
C LYS A 374 25.07 -4.77 20.43
N LYS A 375 24.21 -3.75 20.46
CA LYS A 375 23.51 -3.34 21.67
C LYS A 375 22.57 -4.42 22.19
N LEU A 376 21.85 -5.11 21.29
CA LEU A 376 20.97 -6.22 21.62
C LEU A 376 21.74 -7.37 22.29
N LYS A 377 22.94 -7.71 21.79
CA LYS A 377 23.82 -8.71 22.40
C LYS A 377 24.35 -8.29 23.78
N GLU A 378 24.54 -6.99 23.99
CA GLU A 378 25.01 -6.40 25.25
C GLU A 378 23.92 -6.23 26.32
N VAL A 379 22.63 -6.47 26.00
CA VAL A 379 21.56 -6.42 26.99
C VAL A 379 21.82 -7.49 28.05
N LYS A 380 22.23 -7.04 29.24
CA LYS A 380 22.54 -7.88 30.40
C LYS A 380 21.30 -8.32 31.18
N GLU A 381 20.15 -7.70 30.90
CA GLU A 381 18.89 -8.06 31.54
C GLU A 381 18.53 -9.51 31.24
N ASP A 382 17.99 -10.20 32.26
CA ASP A 382 17.51 -11.58 32.13
C ASP A 382 16.27 -11.67 31.21
N SER A 383 15.58 -10.55 31.00
CA SER A 383 14.43 -10.44 30.10
C SER A 383 14.41 -9.12 29.33
N ILE A 384 14.15 -9.16 28.02
CA ILE A 384 13.86 -8.02 27.16
C ILE A 384 12.35 -7.76 27.21
N THR A 385 11.95 -6.68 27.89
CA THR A 385 10.55 -6.21 27.98
C THR A 385 10.12 -5.45 26.72
N ALA A 386 8.81 -5.25 26.55
CA ALA A 386 8.26 -4.42 25.46
C ALA A 386 8.87 -3.01 25.42
N GLU A 387 9.07 -2.37 26.57
CA GLU A 387 9.71 -1.05 26.66
C GLU A 387 11.16 -1.08 26.18
N SER A 388 11.96 -2.07 26.62
CA SER A 388 13.37 -2.20 26.19
C SER A 388 13.49 -2.52 24.70
N ALA A 389 12.59 -3.37 24.18
CA ALA A 389 12.49 -3.69 22.76
C ALA A 389 12.09 -2.45 21.95
N PHE A 390 11.11 -1.67 22.43
CA PHE A 390 10.71 -0.44 21.78
C PHE A 390 11.86 0.57 21.72
N ARG A 391 12.67 0.71 22.78
CA ARG A 391 13.87 1.56 22.75
C ARG A 391 14.89 1.11 21.70
N LEU A 392 15.10 -0.19 21.53
CA LEU A 392 15.98 -0.73 20.49
C LEU A 392 15.44 -0.42 19.08
N TYR A 393 14.13 -0.55 18.90
CA TYR A 393 13.45 -0.16 17.68
C TYR A 393 13.54 1.36 17.40
N GLU A 394 13.23 2.21 18.38
CA GLU A 394 13.23 3.66 18.24
C GLU A 394 14.64 4.22 17.99
N SER A 395 15.63 3.71 18.74
CA SER A 395 17.00 4.23 18.70
C SER A 395 17.82 3.70 17.52
N PHE A 396 17.63 2.42 17.16
CA PHE A 396 18.47 1.73 16.18
C PHE A 396 17.72 1.21 14.96
N GLY A 397 16.39 1.32 14.95
CA GLY A 397 15.55 0.86 13.84
C GLY A 397 15.45 -0.65 13.73
N LEU A 398 15.80 -1.40 14.78
CA LEU A 398 15.72 -2.87 14.80
C LEU A 398 14.25 -3.32 14.80
N PRO A 399 13.80 -4.09 13.80
CA PRO A 399 12.43 -4.61 13.77
C PRO A 399 12.12 -5.50 14.98
N TYR A 400 10.85 -5.55 15.40
CA TYR A 400 10.39 -6.40 16.49
C TYR A 400 10.83 -7.86 16.32
N GLU A 401 10.72 -8.38 15.10
CA GLU A 401 11.00 -9.77 14.75
C GLU A 401 12.48 -10.09 14.98
N ILE A 402 13.35 -9.16 14.62
CA ILE A 402 14.79 -9.27 14.84
C ILE A 402 15.13 -9.22 16.31
N ILE A 403 14.48 -8.34 17.07
CA ILE A 403 14.68 -8.26 18.52
C ILE A 403 14.25 -9.59 19.16
N LYS A 404 13.07 -10.10 18.79
CA LYS A 404 12.51 -11.37 19.28
C LYS A 404 13.45 -12.54 18.97
N GLU A 405 13.90 -12.64 17.73
CA GLU A 405 14.71 -13.76 17.26
C GLU A 405 16.13 -13.73 17.83
N LEU A 406 16.84 -12.61 17.70
CA LEU A 406 18.23 -12.48 18.18
C LEU A 406 18.31 -12.38 19.71
N GLY A 407 17.25 -11.91 20.36
CA GLY A 407 17.16 -11.88 21.82
C GLY A 407 16.90 -13.27 22.42
N GLY A 408 16.41 -14.23 21.62
CA GLY A 408 16.23 -15.63 22.02
C GLY A 408 15.43 -15.77 23.31
N ALA A 409 15.93 -16.59 24.25
CA ALA A 409 15.28 -16.86 25.53
C ALA A 409 14.99 -15.59 26.36
N LYS A 410 15.77 -14.51 26.21
CA LYS A 410 15.55 -13.25 26.93
C LYS A 410 14.25 -12.57 26.50
N THR A 411 13.73 -12.87 25.32
CA THR A 411 12.51 -12.24 24.80
C THR A 411 11.26 -13.08 25.10
N ALA A 412 11.34 -14.09 25.96
CA ALA A 412 10.21 -15.01 26.22
C ALA A 412 8.91 -14.27 26.61
N SER A 413 9.01 -13.17 27.35
CA SER A 413 7.88 -12.33 27.77
C SER A 413 7.45 -11.25 26.76
N LEU A 414 8.20 -11.06 25.67
CA LEU A 414 7.94 -10.02 24.67
C LEU A 414 6.90 -10.52 23.64
N THR A 415 5.64 -10.12 23.77
CA THR A 415 4.61 -10.41 22.76
C THR A 415 4.47 -9.27 21.75
N ARG A 416 3.85 -9.56 20.60
CA ARG A 416 3.63 -8.57 19.55
C ARG A 416 2.66 -7.50 20.03
N GLU A 417 1.61 -7.91 20.72
CA GLU A 417 0.57 -7.04 21.28
C GLU A 417 1.17 -6.09 22.32
N ALA A 418 2.06 -6.60 23.18
CA ALA A 418 2.74 -5.78 24.17
C ALA A 418 3.67 -4.74 23.53
N PHE A 419 4.41 -5.13 22.47
CA PHE A 419 5.25 -4.21 21.72
C PHE A 419 4.42 -3.15 20.98
N ASP A 420 3.34 -3.55 20.31
CA ASP A 420 2.45 -2.65 19.57
C ASP A 420 1.70 -1.70 20.51
N ALA A 421 1.29 -2.16 21.70
CA ALA A 421 0.71 -1.31 22.74
C ALA A 421 1.71 -0.26 23.22
N GLU A 422 2.96 -0.65 23.45
CA GLU A 422 4.04 0.27 23.85
C GLU A 422 4.38 1.28 22.74
N PHE A 423 4.41 0.81 21.49
CA PHE A 423 4.58 1.64 20.31
C PHE A 423 3.45 2.67 20.19
N LYS A 424 2.18 2.26 20.36
CA LYS A 424 1.02 3.16 20.37
C LYS A 424 1.12 4.17 21.51
N ARG A 425 1.46 3.72 22.72
CA ARG A 425 1.67 4.60 23.88
C ARG A 425 2.71 5.69 23.59
N HIS A 426 3.84 5.33 22.98
CA HIS A 426 4.87 6.30 22.61
C HIS A 426 4.48 7.21 21.42
N GLN A 427 3.69 6.71 20.47
CA GLN A 427 3.08 7.56 19.44
C GLN A 427 2.11 8.58 20.05
N GLU A 428 1.27 8.16 20.98
CA GLU A 428 0.35 9.03 21.71
C GLU A 428 1.09 10.04 22.57
N ILE A 429 2.16 9.66 23.27
CA ILE A 429 3.01 10.60 24.03
C ILE A 429 3.69 11.60 23.08
N SER A 430 4.15 11.15 21.92
CA SER A 430 4.74 12.03 20.91
C SER A 430 3.71 13.01 20.33
N ARG A 431 2.47 12.55 20.10
CA ARG A 431 1.33 13.37 19.65
C ARG A 431 0.86 14.33 20.74
N ALA A 432 0.67 13.87 21.97
CA ALA A 432 0.31 14.68 23.14
C ALA A 432 1.43 15.65 23.53
N GLY A 433 2.69 15.30 23.28
CA GLY A 433 3.85 16.19 23.40
C GLY A 433 3.92 17.24 22.30
N GLN A 434 3.35 16.94 21.11
CA GLN A 434 3.06 17.95 20.09
C GLN A 434 1.83 18.80 20.48
N GLU A 435 0.74 18.24 20.98
CA GLU A 435 -0.45 18.99 21.45
C GLU A 435 -0.16 19.86 22.68
N LYS A 436 0.72 19.42 23.60
CA LYS A 436 1.21 20.26 24.70
C LYS A 436 2.23 21.31 24.25
N LYS A 437 2.93 21.08 23.13
CA LYS A 437 3.75 22.12 22.46
C LYS A 437 2.90 23.07 21.61
N PHE A 438 1.68 22.70 21.24
CA PHE A 438 0.74 23.44 20.40
C PHE A 438 -0.64 23.44 21.07
N GLY A 439 -0.71 24.15 22.20
CA GLY A 439 -1.79 24.09 23.21
C GLY A 439 -3.19 23.80 22.67
N GLY A 440 -3.81 22.76 23.24
CA GLY A 440 -5.19 22.40 23.00
C GLY A 440 -6.17 23.49 23.42
N HIS A 441 -6.62 24.27 22.45
CA HIS A 441 -7.94 24.87 22.39
C HIS A 441 -8.46 24.65 20.96
N GLY A 442 -9.77 24.37 20.81
CA GLY A 442 -10.38 24.02 19.53
C GLY A 442 -9.90 24.90 18.39
N LEU A 443 -9.32 24.27 17.37
CA LEU A 443 -8.75 24.96 16.23
C LEU A 443 -9.87 25.55 15.38
N LEU A 444 -9.79 26.85 15.09
CA LEU A 444 -10.62 27.56 14.12
C LEU A 444 -10.30 27.13 12.68
N LEU A 445 -9.09 26.64 12.44
CA LEU A 445 -8.65 26.04 11.18
C LEU A 445 -7.63 24.93 11.46
N ASP A 446 -7.90 23.72 10.97
CA ASP A 446 -6.95 22.58 10.95
C ASP A 446 -7.06 21.84 9.62
N THR A 447 -6.18 22.17 8.68
CA THR A 447 -6.07 21.48 7.38
C THR A 447 -4.95 20.45 7.36
N GLY A 448 -4.32 20.16 8.51
CA GLY A 448 -3.09 19.39 8.61
C GLY A 448 -1.81 20.19 8.29
N GLU A 449 -1.88 21.16 7.38
CA GLU A 449 -0.78 22.09 7.03
C GLU A 449 -0.85 23.42 7.80
N LEU A 450 -2.08 23.93 8.04
CA LEU A 450 -2.35 25.20 8.71
C LEU A 450 -3.10 24.93 10.02
N LYS A 451 -2.65 25.56 11.11
CA LYS A 451 -3.27 25.41 12.44
C LYS A 451 -3.43 26.76 13.14
N ALA A 452 -4.67 27.12 13.46
CA ALA A 452 -4.99 28.33 14.22
C ALA A 452 -6.11 28.07 15.24
N ALA A 453 -5.95 28.52 16.48
CA ALA A 453 -6.91 28.34 17.59
C ALA A 453 -7.88 29.52 17.78
N ASN A 454 -7.58 30.71 17.24
CA ASN A 454 -8.40 31.91 17.34
C ASN A 454 -8.21 32.85 16.13
N GLU A 455 -9.00 33.92 16.02
CA GLU A 455 -8.93 34.86 14.89
C GLU A 455 -7.58 35.61 14.79
N GLU A 456 -6.91 35.86 15.92
CA GLU A 456 -5.58 36.51 15.91
C GLU A 456 -4.51 35.57 15.37
N GLU A 457 -4.57 34.30 15.75
CA GLU A 457 -3.71 33.24 15.22
C GLU A 457 -3.97 33.00 13.74
N LEU A 458 -5.23 33.01 13.31
CA LEU A 458 -5.61 32.86 11.90
C LEU A 458 -5.00 33.95 11.03
N LYS A 459 -4.94 35.21 11.50
CA LYS A 459 -4.27 36.31 10.77
C LYS A 459 -2.77 36.05 10.61
N LYS A 460 -2.09 35.59 11.65
CA LYS A 460 -0.65 35.27 11.59
C LYS A 460 -0.37 34.08 10.67
N VAL A 461 -1.17 33.03 10.77
CA VAL A 461 -1.09 31.84 9.92
C VAL A 461 -1.34 32.19 8.45
N THR A 462 -2.32 33.05 8.16
CA THR A 462 -2.63 33.55 6.80
C THR A 462 -1.46 34.33 6.19
N ARG A 463 -0.79 35.17 6.99
CA ARG A 463 0.44 35.88 6.57
C ARG A 463 1.58 34.91 6.27
N LEU A 464 1.82 33.94 7.16
CA LEU A 464 2.86 32.92 6.98
C LEU A 464 2.59 32.01 5.78
N HIS A 465 1.33 31.71 5.52
CA HIS A 465 0.91 30.91 4.38
C HIS A 465 1.24 31.61 3.06
N THR A 466 0.86 32.88 2.93
CA THR A 466 1.24 33.66 1.75
C THR A 466 2.76 33.83 1.62
N ALA A 467 3.46 34.06 2.74
CA ALA A 467 4.91 34.14 2.75
C ALA A 467 5.59 32.83 2.31
N THR A 468 4.95 31.67 2.53
CA THR A 468 5.46 30.36 2.10
C THR A 468 5.43 30.22 0.58
N HIS A 469 4.37 30.66 -0.09
CA HIS A 469 4.33 30.74 -1.57
C HIS A 469 5.37 31.71 -2.13
N LEU A 470 5.55 32.88 -1.49
CA LEU A 470 6.59 33.82 -1.91
C LEU A 470 7.99 33.21 -1.76
N LEU A 471 8.25 32.49 -0.66
CA LEU A 471 9.51 31.79 -0.43
C LEU A 471 9.76 30.75 -1.53
N GLN A 472 8.75 29.99 -1.92
CA GLN A 472 8.89 29.00 -2.98
C GLN A 472 9.24 29.64 -4.32
N ALA A 473 8.52 30.68 -4.74
CA ALA A 473 8.83 31.42 -5.95
C ALA A 473 10.23 32.06 -5.89
N ALA A 474 10.62 32.59 -4.73
CA ALA A 474 11.95 33.15 -4.52
C ALA A 474 13.06 32.09 -4.64
N LEU A 475 12.88 30.91 -4.04
CA LEU A 475 13.82 29.80 -4.18
C LEU A 475 13.95 29.38 -5.65
N ARG A 476 12.82 29.21 -6.36
CA ARG A 476 12.86 28.87 -7.79
C ARG A 476 13.60 29.91 -8.63
N LYS A 477 13.52 31.18 -8.26
CA LYS A 477 14.24 32.29 -8.91
C LYS A 477 15.74 32.29 -8.59
N VAL A 478 16.13 32.00 -7.34
CA VAL A 478 17.54 32.09 -6.89
C VAL A 478 18.33 30.84 -7.25
N ILE A 479 17.76 29.66 -7.06
CA ILE A 479 18.48 28.38 -7.19
C ILE A 479 17.94 27.45 -8.29
N GLY A 480 16.93 27.91 -9.05
CA GLY A 480 16.45 27.26 -10.27
C GLY A 480 15.07 26.59 -10.14
N SER A 481 14.42 26.37 -11.29
CA SER A 481 13.06 25.83 -11.39
C SER A 481 12.91 24.34 -11.03
N GLU A 482 14.03 23.65 -10.78
CA GLU A 482 14.06 22.25 -10.34
C GLU A 482 13.69 22.09 -8.85
N VAL A 483 13.53 23.20 -8.12
CA VAL A 483 13.06 23.18 -6.73
C VAL A 483 11.58 22.83 -6.68
N HIS A 484 11.26 21.71 -6.03
CA HIS A 484 9.91 21.26 -5.78
C HIS A 484 9.64 21.21 -4.28
N GLN A 485 8.43 21.60 -3.87
CA GLN A 485 7.99 21.45 -2.49
C GLN A 485 7.82 19.97 -2.16
N ASP A 486 8.44 19.53 -1.06
CA ASP A 486 8.39 18.17 -0.53
C ASP A 486 7.56 18.10 0.78
N GLY A 487 7.27 19.25 1.39
CA GLY A 487 6.41 19.36 2.56
C GLY A 487 6.31 20.77 3.11
N SER A 488 5.24 21.06 3.83
CA SER A 488 5.01 22.36 4.48
C SER A 488 4.27 22.15 5.82
N ASP A 489 4.50 23.04 6.77
CA ASP A 489 3.86 23.05 8.09
C ASP A 489 3.92 24.49 8.65
N ILE A 490 2.76 25.09 8.87
CA ILE A 490 2.63 26.48 9.28
C ILE A 490 1.96 26.55 10.65
N THR A 491 2.66 27.19 11.57
CA THR A 491 2.18 27.47 12.93
C THR A 491 2.16 28.97 13.16
N VAL A 492 1.60 29.41 14.29
CA VAL A 492 1.52 30.82 14.67
C VAL A 492 2.87 31.50 14.87
N GLU A 493 3.94 30.71 15.03
CA GLU A 493 5.30 31.19 15.26
C GLU A 493 6.17 31.15 14.01
N ARG A 494 5.92 30.20 13.09
CA ARG A 494 6.82 29.94 11.95
C ARG A 494 6.15 29.15 10.83
N THR A 495 6.74 29.27 9.65
CA THR A 495 6.58 28.31 8.56
C THR A 495 7.80 27.38 8.49
N ARG A 496 7.54 26.11 8.22
CA ARG A 496 8.55 25.10 7.87
C ARG A 496 8.29 24.70 6.42
N PHE A 497 9.24 24.98 5.55
CA PHE A 497 9.16 24.68 4.13
C PHE A 497 10.24 23.67 3.75
N ASP A 498 9.83 22.51 3.27
CA ASP A 498 10.69 21.42 2.82
C ASP A 498 10.68 21.38 1.30
N PHE A 499 11.86 21.34 0.68
CA PHE A 499 12.00 21.38 -0.77
C PHE A 499 13.14 20.49 -1.25
N THR A 500 12.99 19.96 -2.47
CA THR A 500 14.00 19.12 -3.11
C THR A 500 15.16 19.98 -3.61
N PHE A 501 16.35 19.70 -3.10
CA PHE A 501 17.59 20.33 -3.56
C PHE A 501 18.79 19.48 -3.13
N PRO A 502 19.74 19.16 -4.05
CA PRO A 502 20.75 18.13 -3.81
C PRO A 502 21.87 18.55 -2.84
N ARG A 503 22.02 19.86 -2.57
CA ARG A 503 23.08 20.40 -1.71
C ARG A 503 22.56 21.39 -0.69
N LYS A 504 23.41 21.76 0.26
CA LYS A 504 23.13 22.87 1.19
C LYS A 504 23.10 24.20 0.45
N LEU A 505 22.18 25.09 0.84
CA LEU A 505 22.18 26.48 0.37
C LEU A 505 23.36 27.25 0.95
N THR A 506 23.98 28.05 0.11
CA THR A 506 25.00 29.01 0.53
C THR A 506 24.36 30.12 1.37
N PRO A 507 25.10 30.74 2.31
CA PRO A 507 24.59 31.90 3.04
C PRO A 507 24.08 33.03 2.13
N GLU A 508 24.71 33.19 0.98
CA GLU A 508 24.34 34.16 -0.05
C GLU A 508 23.00 33.82 -0.70
N GLU A 509 22.77 32.56 -1.08
CA GLU A 509 21.48 32.11 -1.65
C GLU A 509 20.34 32.24 -0.64
N ILE A 510 20.57 31.92 0.63
CA ILE A 510 19.59 32.10 1.71
C ILE A 510 19.22 33.58 1.82
N LYS A 511 20.22 34.46 1.87
CA LYS A 511 20.01 35.90 1.98
C LYS A 511 19.32 36.47 0.74
N GLN A 512 19.65 35.98 -0.46
CA GLN A 512 18.99 36.38 -1.70
C GLN A 512 17.52 35.96 -1.72
N ALA A 513 17.20 34.73 -1.31
CA ALA A 513 15.81 34.28 -1.23
C ALA A 513 15.00 35.12 -0.23
N GLU A 514 15.56 35.41 0.95
CA GLU A 514 14.95 36.30 1.95
C GLU A 514 14.73 37.72 1.40
N ASN A 515 15.73 38.30 0.72
CA ASN A 515 15.63 39.63 0.12
C ASN A 515 14.53 39.68 -0.95
N VAL A 516 14.46 38.68 -1.83
CA VAL A 516 13.44 38.62 -2.89
C VAL A 516 12.03 38.57 -2.30
N VAL A 517 11.81 37.79 -1.24
CA VAL A 517 10.50 37.78 -0.55
C VAL A 517 10.17 39.15 0.02
N ASN A 518 11.12 39.78 0.71
CA ASN A 518 10.91 41.10 1.29
C ASN A 518 10.73 42.21 0.23
N GLU A 519 11.39 42.13 -0.93
CA GLU A 519 11.18 43.05 -2.05
C GLU A 519 9.74 42.95 -2.58
N VAL A 520 9.22 41.73 -2.71
CA VAL A 520 7.83 41.51 -3.15
C VAL A 520 6.83 42.00 -2.11
N ILE A 521 7.13 41.85 -0.82
CA ILE A 521 6.33 42.42 0.27
C ILE A 521 6.36 43.96 0.22
N GLN A 522 7.51 44.57 -0.03
CA GLN A 522 7.66 46.03 -0.14
C GLN A 522 6.94 46.61 -1.36
N LYS A 523 6.92 45.88 -2.48
CA LYS A 523 6.20 46.26 -3.71
C LYS A 523 4.67 46.18 -3.55
N ASP A 524 4.20 45.52 -2.51
CA ASP A 524 2.78 45.41 -2.17
C ASP A 524 1.92 44.85 -3.32
N MET A 525 2.34 43.71 -3.85
CA MET A 525 1.70 43.02 -4.96
C MET A 525 0.30 42.50 -4.58
N GLN A 526 -0.60 42.45 -5.56
CA GLN A 526 -1.96 41.99 -5.36
C GLN A 526 -2.04 40.47 -5.33
N MET A 527 -2.86 39.93 -4.42
CA MET A 527 -3.31 38.55 -4.47
C MET A 527 -4.66 38.45 -5.19
N THR A 528 -4.75 37.64 -6.24
CA THR A 528 -6.01 37.31 -6.92
C THR A 528 -6.34 35.82 -6.79
N HIS A 529 -7.63 35.51 -6.78
CA HIS A 529 -8.16 34.16 -6.63
C HIS A 529 -9.11 33.84 -7.79
N GLU A 530 -8.93 32.69 -8.41
CA GLU A 530 -9.78 32.17 -9.49
C GLU A 530 -10.07 30.68 -9.27
N GLU A 531 -11.31 30.26 -9.56
CA GLU A 531 -11.69 28.84 -9.57
C GLU A 531 -11.92 28.36 -10.99
N MET A 532 -11.19 27.32 -11.40
CA MET A 532 -11.32 26.74 -12.74
C MET A 532 -11.26 25.21 -12.71
N SER A 533 -11.48 24.58 -13.86
CA SER A 533 -11.34 23.13 -13.98
C SER A 533 -9.88 22.73 -13.78
N TYR A 534 -9.64 21.51 -13.30
CA TYR A 534 -8.27 20.99 -13.14
C TYR A 534 -7.46 21.05 -14.45
N GLU A 535 -8.10 20.74 -15.59
CA GLU A 535 -7.44 20.75 -16.90
C GLU A 535 -7.05 22.16 -17.37
N ASP A 536 -7.90 23.17 -17.12
CA ASP A 536 -7.61 24.55 -17.47
C ASP A 536 -6.55 25.15 -16.53
N ALA A 537 -6.56 24.75 -15.27
CA ALA A 537 -5.56 25.14 -14.29
C ALA A 537 -4.14 24.67 -14.68
N LEU A 538 -4.02 23.43 -15.17
CA LEU A 538 -2.74 22.90 -15.68
C LEU A 538 -2.24 23.68 -16.90
N LYS A 539 -3.13 24.00 -17.85
CA LYS A 539 -2.78 24.81 -19.04
C LYS A 539 -2.34 26.23 -18.68
N SER A 540 -2.79 26.74 -17.53
CA SER A 540 -2.50 28.09 -17.05
C SER A 540 -1.06 28.28 -16.52
N GLY A 541 -0.27 27.20 -16.45
CA GLY A 541 1.12 27.19 -15.96
C GLY A 541 1.26 27.37 -14.44
N ALA A 542 0.15 27.27 -13.70
CA ALA A 542 0.15 27.34 -12.25
C ALA A 542 0.86 26.12 -11.64
N LEU A 543 1.70 26.36 -10.64
CA LEU A 543 2.39 25.28 -9.96
C LEU A 543 1.40 24.47 -9.14
N HIS A 544 1.53 23.15 -9.20
CA HIS A 544 0.70 22.21 -8.46
C HIS A 544 1.61 21.19 -7.77
N PHE A 545 1.28 20.82 -6.54
CA PHE A 545 2.12 19.94 -5.72
C PHE A 545 1.26 18.82 -5.12
N PHE A 546 1.82 17.60 -5.09
CA PHE A 546 1.12 16.36 -4.76
C PHE A 546 0.03 15.98 -5.79
N LYS A 547 0.29 14.95 -6.59
CA LYS A 547 -0.55 14.53 -7.72
C LYS A 547 -1.93 13.96 -7.32
N GLU A 548 -2.19 13.74 -6.04
CA GLU A 548 -3.24 12.81 -5.58
C GLU A 548 -4.44 13.42 -4.83
N LYS A 549 -4.60 14.75 -4.73
CA LYS A 549 -5.72 15.32 -3.93
C LYS A 549 -6.38 16.60 -4.47
N TYR A 550 -6.48 16.78 -5.79
CA TYR A 550 -7.22 17.92 -6.32
C TYR A 550 -8.63 17.52 -6.79
N PRO A 551 -9.70 18.18 -6.29
CA PRO A 551 -11.05 17.97 -6.79
C PRO A 551 -11.18 18.45 -8.24
N LEU A 552 -12.29 18.12 -8.92
CA LEU A 552 -12.53 18.46 -10.34
C LEU A 552 -12.44 19.97 -10.63
N ARG A 553 -12.67 20.83 -9.63
CA ARG A 553 -12.42 22.26 -9.66
C ARG A 553 -11.35 22.62 -8.64
N VAL A 554 -10.43 23.50 -9.01
CA VAL A 554 -9.30 23.91 -8.17
C VAL A 554 -9.27 25.43 -8.03
N SER A 555 -8.85 25.88 -6.84
CA SER A 555 -8.57 27.29 -6.55
C SER A 555 -7.13 27.62 -6.88
N ILE A 556 -6.93 28.68 -7.67
CA ILE A 556 -5.61 29.20 -8.03
C ILE A 556 -5.44 30.57 -7.39
N TYR A 557 -4.34 30.73 -6.67
CA TYR A 557 -3.92 32.01 -6.11
C TYR A 557 -2.75 32.56 -6.91
N THR A 558 -2.86 33.82 -7.32
CA THR A 558 -1.84 34.51 -8.12
C THR A 558 -1.38 35.78 -7.43
N VAL A 559 -0.08 35.92 -7.22
CA VAL A 559 0.56 37.17 -6.77
C VAL A 559 1.08 37.92 -7.99
N SER A 560 0.54 39.11 -8.24
CA SER A 560 0.93 39.93 -9.40
C SER A 560 1.04 41.42 -9.07
N ASP A 561 1.91 42.11 -9.81
CA ASP A 561 2.07 43.55 -9.72
C ASP A 561 0.96 44.26 -10.51
N LYS A 562 0.14 45.07 -9.82
CA LYS A 562 -0.98 45.82 -10.42
C LYS A 562 -0.56 46.78 -11.53
N LYS A 563 0.68 47.28 -11.50
CA LYS A 563 1.17 48.33 -12.42
C LYS A 563 1.81 47.73 -13.65
N THR A 564 2.52 46.60 -13.52
CA THR A 564 3.26 45.98 -14.63
C THR A 564 2.58 44.73 -15.19
N GLY A 565 1.65 44.13 -14.45
CA GLY A 565 1.04 42.84 -14.79
C GLY A 565 1.97 41.65 -14.59
N GLU A 566 3.16 41.86 -14.02
CA GLU A 566 4.15 40.80 -13.76
C GLU A 566 3.62 39.84 -12.69
N VAL A 567 3.60 38.54 -13.00
CA VAL A 567 3.21 37.47 -12.08
C VAL A 567 4.43 36.94 -11.36
N PHE A 568 4.43 36.99 -10.03
CA PHE A 568 5.53 36.50 -9.19
C PHE A 568 5.33 35.06 -8.72
N SER A 569 4.12 34.70 -8.32
CA SER A 569 3.73 33.35 -7.91
C SER A 569 2.32 33.04 -8.42
N LYS A 570 2.09 31.78 -8.80
CA LYS A 570 0.79 31.29 -9.28
C LYS A 570 0.66 29.81 -8.95
N GLU A 571 -0.19 29.46 -7.99
CA GLU A 571 -0.17 28.13 -7.36
C GLU A 571 -1.57 27.61 -7.03
N PHE A 572 -1.73 26.28 -7.05
CA PHE A 572 -2.94 25.60 -6.61
C PHE A 572 -2.96 25.60 -5.08
N CYS A 573 -3.92 26.30 -4.48
CA CYS A 573 -4.01 26.36 -3.02
C CYS A 573 -5.45 26.52 -2.54
N GLY A 574 -5.80 25.84 -1.46
CA GLY A 574 -7.12 25.89 -0.81
C GLY A 574 -7.13 26.58 0.56
N GLY A 575 -5.98 27.11 1.01
CA GLY A 575 -5.87 27.78 2.31
C GLY A 575 -6.12 29.30 2.22
N PRO A 576 -6.29 29.98 3.36
CA PRO A 576 -6.50 31.42 3.41
C PRO A 576 -5.23 32.20 3.01
N HIS A 577 -5.41 33.30 2.28
CA HIS A 577 -4.34 34.21 1.86
C HIS A 577 -4.62 35.66 2.25
N VAL A 578 -3.57 36.47 2.34
CA VAL A 578 -3.70 37.93 2.47
C VAL A 578 -4.18 38.52 1.14
N THR A 579 -4.80 39.71 1.17
CA THR A 579 -5.33 40.32 -0.06
C THR A 579 -4.25 41.04 -0.88
N HIS A 580 -3.15 41.44 -0.23
CA HIS A 580 -1.96 41.99 -0.85
C HIS A 580 -0.69 41.68 -0.02
N THR A 581 0.48 41.62 -0.65
CA THR A 581 1.71 41.12 0.00
C THR A 581 2.22 42.01 1.13
N GLY A 582 1.86 43.30 1.15
CA GLY A 582 2.22 44.24 2.22
C GLY A 582 1.60 43.92 3.58
N GLU A 583 0.52 43.13 3.64
CA GLU A 583 -0.06 42.63 4.90
C GLU A 583 0.85 41.63 5.63
N ILE A 584 1.83 41.05 4.94
CA ILE A 584 2.74 40.05 5.51
C ILE A 584 3.66 40.69 6.57
N GLY A 585 4.05 41.95 6.39
CA GLY A 585 4.96 42.66 7.28
C GLY A 585 6.43 42.55 6.83
N SER A 586 7.25 41.78 7.56
CA SER A 586 8.61 41.42 7.13
C SER A 586 8.83 39.93 7.25
N PHE A 587 9.67 39.36 6.40
CA PHE A 587 9.95 37.92 6.35
C PHE A 587 11.41 37.64 6.70
N LYS A 588 11.64 36.59 7.50
CA LYS A 588 12.98 36.23 7.94
C LYS A 588 13.18 34.72 7.96
N ILE A 589 14.24 34.25 7.33
CA ILE A 589 14.71 32.87 7.40
C ILE A 589 15.51 32.70 8.70
N ILE A 590 15.01 31.84 9.58
CA ILE A 590 15.61 31.55 10.89
C ILE A 590 16.73 30.53 10.73
N LYS A 591 16.48 29.47 9.97
CA LYS A 591 17.43 28.38 9.80
C LYS A 591 17.16 27.61 8.51
N GLU A 592 18.26 27.12 7.94
CA GLU A 592 18.27 26.14 6.86
C GLU A 592 18.99 24.87 7.34
N GLU A 593 18.41 23.69 7.09
CA GLU A 593 18.98 22.39 7.46
C GLU A 593 18.60 21.27 6.50
N ALA A 594 19.32 20.14 6.56
CA ALA A 594 18.92 18.94 5.83
C ALA A 594 17.70 18.30 6.52
N SER A 595 16.67 17.93 5.75
CA SER A 595 15.52 17.16 6.26
C SER A 595 15.73 15.66 6.05
N SER A 596 16.15 15.30 4.84
CA SER A 596 16.48 13.95 4.39
C SER A 596 17.43 14.04 3.18
N ALA A 597 17.88 12.91 2.63
CA ALA A 597 18.73 12.93 1.43
C ALA A 597 17.99 13.60 0.27
N GLY A 598 18.59 14.63 -0.33
CA GLY A 598 17.98 15.38 -1.43
C GLY A 598 16.91 16.39 -1.04
N VAL A 599 16.58 16.54 0.26
CA VAL A 599 15.56 17.47 0.75
C VAL A 599 16.14 18.44 1.78
N ARG A 600 15.92 19.74 1.53
CA ARG A 600 16.31 20.84 2.40
C ARG A 600 15.10 21.42 3.10
N ARG A 601 15.31 21.94 4.30
CA ARG A 601 14.27 22.52 5.16
C ARG A 601 14.65 23.94 5.51
N ILE A 602 13.76 24.88 5.23
CA ILE A 602 13.81 26.25 5.74
C ILE A 602 12.77 26.41 6.83
N ARG A 603 13.17 27.02 7.95
CA ARG A 603 12.25 27.60 8.93
C ARG A 603 12.32 29.10 8.84
N ALA A 604 11.17 29.73 8.69
CA ALA A 604 11.06 31.18 8.58
C ALA A 604 9.90 31.70 9.41
N ALA A 605 9.94 32.99 9.74
CA ALA A 605 8.88 33.68 10.46
C ALA A 605 8.54 35.00 9.77
N VAL A 606 7.38 35.54 10.11
CA VAL A 606 6.97 36.89 9.73
C VAL A 606 6.89 37.76 10.97
N GLU A 607 7.36 38.99 10.86
CA GLU A 607 7.26 39.99 11.92
C GLU A 607 6.35 41.13 11.46
N ASP A 608 5.70 41.80 12.41
CA ASP A 608 4.95 43.01 12.14
C ASP A 608 5.88 44.11 11.60
N LYS A 609 5.33 44.95 10.73
CA LYS A 609 6.05 46.08 10.15
C LYS A 609 6.44 47.02 11.30
N LYS A 610 7.75 47.19 11.53
CA LYS A 610 8.25 48.20 12.48
C LYS A 610 7.97 49.61 12.00
#